data_AF-A0A9X5XPB3-F1
#
_entry.id   AF-A0A9X5XPB3-F1
#
_cell.length_a   1.000
_cell.length_b   1.000
_cell.length_c   1.000
_cell.angle_alpha   90.00
_cell.angle_beta   90.00
_cell.angle_gamma   90.00
#
_symmetry.space_group_name_H-M   'P 1'
#
loop_
_entity.id
_entity.type
_entity.pdbx_description
1 polymer ?
#
loop_
_entity_poly.entity_id
_entity_poly.type
_entity_poly.pdbx_seq_one_letter_code
_entity_poly.pdbx_strand_id
1 'polypeptide(L)' 'MRDTKFSQEELETIQRFYNSRRRTVCCSNPKLTFSEDVFFIPTSANQSNGIEAFATYCENCGQTKIFNLNVMHNAKF' A
#
# COMPACT_ATOMS: atom_id res chain seq x y z
N MET A 1 -5.61 14.22 15.80
CA MET A 1 -4.96 12.94 15.44
C MET A 1 -5.06 12.85 13.93
N ARG A 2 -3.96 12.63 13.20
CA ARG A 2 -4.07 12.31 11.77
C ARG A 2 -4.78 10.96 11.70
N ASP A 3 -5.84 10.83 10.92
CA ASP A 3 -6.49 9.55 10.72
C ASP A 3 -5.45 8.57 10.18
N THR A 4 -5.04 7.61 11.01
CA THR A 4 -3.96 6.68 10.68
C THR A 4 -4.48 5.44 9.98
N LYS A 5 -5.75 5.43 9.56
CA LYS A 5 -6.41 4.29 8.93
C LYS A 5 -7.14 4.68 7.65
N PHE A 6 -7.08 3.81 6.66
CA PHE A 6 -7.88 3.91 5.45
C PHE A 6 -9.35 3.61 5.75
N SER A 7 -10.25 4.32 5.08
CA SER A 7 -11.65 3.92 4.96
C SER A 7 -11.80 2.64 4.14
N GLN A 8 -12.95 1.99 4.25
CA GLN A 8 -13.24 0.79 3.48
C GLN A 8 -13.26 1.06 1.96
N GLU A 9 -13.77 2.22 1.53
CA GLU A 9 -13.78 2.63 0.12
C GLU A 9 -12.36 2.83 -0.43
N GLU A 10 -11.46 3.41 0.37
CA GLU A 10 -10.05 3.56 0.02
C GLU A 10 -9.35 2.20 -0.09
N LEU A 11 -9.59 1.29 0.86
CA LEU A 11 -9.03 -0.07 0.81
C LEU A 11 -9.50 -0.84 -0.43
N GLU A 12 -10.78 -0.74 -0.78
CA GLU A 12 -11.30 -1.34 -2.01
C GLU A 12 -10.64 -0.76 -3.26
N THR A 13 -10.44 0.56 -3.28
CA THR A 13 -9.78 1.27 -4.38
C THR A 13 -8.32 0.83 -4.52
N ILE A 14 -7.59 0.78 -3.41
CA ILE A 14 -6.21 0.28 -3.34
C ILE A 14 -6.14 -1.17 -3.82
N GLN A 15 -7.07 -2.02 -3.39
CA GLN A 15 -7.13 -3.42 -3.80
C GLN A 15 -7.39 -3.56 -5.30
N ARG A 16 -8.33 -2.80 -5.86
CA ARG A 16 -8.60 -2.77 -7.30
C ARG A 16 -7.39 -2.27 -8.10
N PHE A 17 -6.76 -1.17 -7.68
CA PHE A 17 -5.54 -0.66 -8.31
C PHE A 17 -4.41 -1.68 -8.28
N TYR A 18 -4.17 -2.27 -7.11
CA TYR A 18 -3.13 -3.27 -6.98
C TYR A 18 -3.45 -4.45 -7.91
N ASN A 19 -4.70 -4.91 -7.99
CA ASN A 19 -5.15 -6.08 -8.79
C ASN A 19 -5.11 -5.85 -10.30
N SER A 20 -5.21 -4.60 -10.77
CA SER A 20 -5.13 -4.29 -12.21
C SER A 20 -3.70 -4.39 -12.77
N ARG A 21 -2.67 -4.33 -11.92
CA ARG A 21 -1.26 -4.41 -12.33
C ARG A 21 -0.81 -5.87 -12.44
N ARG A 22 -0.06 -6.22 -13.50
CA ARG A 22 0.68 -7.49 -13.55
C ARG A 22 1.73 -7.50 -12.44
N ARG A 23 1.76 -8.58 -11.65
CA ARG A 23 2.67 -8.68 -10.49
C ARG A 23 3.55 -9.91 -10.56
N THR A 24 4.76 -9.74 -10.06
CA THR A 24 5.61 -10.87 -9.64
C THR A 24 5.06 -11.42 -8.33
N VAL A 25 4.72 -12.71 -8.33
CA VAL A 25 4.32 -13.43 -7.12
C VAL A 25 5.51 -13.54 -6.16
N CYS A 26 5.24 -13.46 -4.86
CA CYS A 26 6.27 -13.50 -3.82
C CYS A 26 6.68 -14.93 -3.42
N CYS A 27 5.78 -15.90 -3.62
CA CYS A 27 5.98 -17.31 -3.31
C CYS A 27 4.99 -18.15 -4.15
N SER A 28 5.11 -19.48 -4.09
CA SER A 28 4.29 -20.41 -4.88
C SER A 28 2.79 -20.39 -4.53
N ASN A 29 2.44 -19.93 -3.32
CA ASN A 29 1.04 -19.78 -2.89
C ASN A 29 0.86 -18.45 -2.13
N PRO A 30 0.80 -17.31 -2.84
CA PRO A 30 0.79 -16.00 -2.21
C PRO A 30 -0.61 -15.67 -1.66
N LYS A 31 -0.73 -15.56 -0.34
CA LYS A 31 -1.92 -15.03 0.33
C LYS A 31 -1.63 -13.59 0.77
N LEU A 32 -2.14 -12.61 0.03
CA LEU A 32 -1.84 -11.19 0.26
C LEU A 32 -2.98 -10.51 1.02
N THR A 33 -2.61 -9.71 2.01
CA THR A 33 -3.53 -8.88 2.81
C THR A 33 -3.03 -7.44 2.78
N PHE A 34 -3.97 -6.49 2.80
CA PHE A 34 -3.70 -5.05 2.81
C PHE A 34 -3.80 -4.55 4.24
N SER A 35 -2.85 -3.72 4.65
CA SER A 35 -2.92 -3.08 5.95
C SER A 35 -3.98 -1.98 5.94
N GLU A 36 -4.77 -1.92 7.01
CA GLU A 36 -5.72 -0.84 7.25
C GLU A 36 -5.04 0.47 7.62
N ASP A 37 -3.78 0.43 8.07
CA ASP A 37 -3.06 1.61 8.56
C ASP A 37 -2.37 2.37 7.42
N VAL A 38 -2.37 3.70 7.52
CA VAL A 38 -1.63 4.59 6.63
C VAL A 38 -0.18 4.67 7.09
N PHE A 39 0.75 4.31 6.21
CA PHE A 39 2.19 4.38 6.47
C PHE A 39 2.80 5.64 5.90
N PHE A 40 3.95 6.02 6.42
CA PHE A 40 4.73 7.14 5.92
C PHE A 40 6.14 6.67 5.54
N ILE A 41 6.48 6.78 4.26
CA ILE A 41 7.84 6.55 3.79
C ILE A 41 8.67 7.80 4.12
N PRO A 42 9.74 7.68 4.92
CA PRO A 42 10.59 8.82 5.24
C PRO A 42 11.28 9.34 3.97
N THR A 43 11.30 10.65 3.80
CA THR A 43 12.04 11.33 2.73
C THR A 43 13.24 12.06 3.32
N SER A 44 14.30 12.21 2.52
CA SER A 44 15.53 12.90 2.94
C SER A 44 15.33 14.41 3.19
N ALA A 45 14.17 14.97 2.81
CA ALA A 45 13.85 16.38 2.95
C ALA A 45 12.85 16.60 4.10
N ASN A 46 13.36 16.88 5.30
CA ASN A 46 12.62 17.25 6.51
C ASN A 46 11.55 16.25 7.01
N GLN A 47 11.77 15.76 8.22
CA GLN A 47 11.06 14.68 8.93
C GLN A 47 9.55 14.92 9.19
N SER A 48 8.95 15.97 8.63
CA SER A 48 7.56 16.38 8.89
C SER A 48 6.57 15.92 7.79
N ASN A 49 7.06 15.61 6.59
CA ASN A 49 6.25 15.32 5.39
C ASN A 49 6.68 14.00 4.73
N GLY A 50 6.47 12.89 5.45
CA GLY A 50 6.61 11.55 4.86
C GLY A 50 5.63 11.35 3.70
N ILE A 51 5.99 10.50 2.74
CA ILE A 51 5.09 10.14 1.64
C ILE A 51 4.10 9.11 2.16
N GLU A 52 2.80 9.40 2.04
CA GLU A 52 1.75 8.45 2.40
C GLU A 52 1.85 7.19 1.55
N ALA A 53 1.70 6.05 2.21
CA ALA A 53 1.87 4.75 1.61
C ALA A 53 0.87 3.74 2.16
N PHE A 54 0.49 2.80 1.30
CA PHE A 54 -0.21 1.59 1.72
C PHE A 54 0.77 0.42 1.73
N ALA A 55 0.55 -0.53 2.64
CA ALA A 55 1.35 -1.74 2.75
C ALA A 55 0.51 -2.98 2.40
N THR A 56 1.15 -3.93 1.72
CA THR A 56 0.63 -5.29 1.56
C THR A 56 1.59 -6.26 2.22
N TYR A 57 1.07 -7.25 2.92
CA TYR A 57 1.89 -8.34 3.47
C TYR A 57 1.38 -9.69 2.98
N CYS A 58 2.30 -10.62 2.75
CA CYS A 58 1.94 -12.00 2.46
C CYS A 58 1.89 -12.81 3.75
N GLU A 59 0.73 -13.39 4.06
CA GLU A 59 0.55 -14.26 5.22
C GLU A 59 1.36 -15.56 5.13
N ASN A 60 1.74 -15.98 3.92
CA ASN A 60 2.43 -17.25 3.72
C ASN A 60 3.97 -17.12 3.81
N CYS A 61 4.57 -16.11 3.18
CA CYS A 61 6.03 -15.92 3.20
C CYS A 61 6.51 -14.73 4.03
N GLY A 62 5.58 -13.96 4.63
CA GLY A 62 5.91 -12.79 5.45
C GLY A 62 6.43 -11.58 4.67
N GLN A 63 6.50 -11.64 3.33
CA GLN A 63 6.99 -10.51 2.56
C GLN A 63 6.04 -9.32 2.68
N THR A 64 6.57 -8.20 3.16
CA THR A 64 5.89 -6.91 3.17
C THR A 64 6.38 -6.03 2.03
N LYS A 65 5.45 -5.38 1.33
CA LYS A 65 5.72 -4.38 0.30
C LYS A 65 5.01 -3.09 0.66
N ILE A 66 5.68 -1.97 0.47
CA ILE A 66 5.17 -0.63 0.77
C ILE A 66 5.12 0.15 -0.54
N PHE A 67 4.00 0.81 -0.80
CA PHE A 67 3.75 1.51 -2.05
C PHE A 67 3.32 2.95 -1.80
N ASN A 68 3.92 3.87 -2.55
CA ASN A 68 3.56 5.28 -2.54
C ASN A 68 2.13 5.49 -3.08
N LEU A 69 1.25 6.07 -2.27
CA LEU A 69 -0.15 6.34 -2.63
C LEU A 69 -0.30 7.34 -3.78
N ASN A 70 0.62 8.30 -3.91
CA ASN A 70 0.58 9.27 -5.01
C ASN A 70 0.68 8.59 -6.39
N VAL A 71 1.30 7.41 -6.48
CA VAL A 71 1.36 6.64 -7.73
C VAL A 71 -0.02 6.07 -8.10
N MET A 72 -0.83 5.71 -7.10
CA MET A 72 -2.21 5.30 -7.30
C MET A 72 -3.08 6.48 -7.71
N HIS A 73 -3.02 7.61 -6.99
CA HIS A 73 -3.85 8.79 -7.30
C HIS A 73 -3.58 9.38 -8.69
N ASN A 74 -2.35 9.28 -9.18
CA ASN A 74 -1.99 9.74 -10.53
C ASN A 74 -2.25 8.70 -11.63
N ALA A 75 -2.59 7.47 -11.27
CA ALA A 75 -3.01 6.47 -12.25
C ALA A 75 -4.45 6.79 -12.66
N LYS A 76 -4.62 7.50 -13.78
CA LYS A 76 -5.92 7.69 -14.42
C LYS A 76 -6.52 6.31 -14.72
N PHE A 77 -7.68 6.04 -14.12
CA PHE A 77 -8.54 4.91 -14.45
C PHE A 77 -9.63 5.35 -15.42
#